data_AF-A0A6I5WGA3-F1
#
_entry.id   AF-A0A6I5WGA3-F1
#
_cell.length_a   1.000
_cell.length_b   1.000
_cell.length_c   1.000
_cell.angle_alpha   90.00
_cell.angle_beta   90.00
_cell.angle_gamma   90.00
#
_symmetry.space_group_name_H-M   'P 1'
#
loop_
_entity.id
_entity.type
_entity.pdbx_description
1 polymer ?
#
loop_
_entity_poly.entity_id
_entity_poly.type
_entity_poly.pdbx_seq_one_letter_code
_entity_poly.pdbx_strand_id
1 'polypeptide(L)'
;MVSAHGSLAQAAYQRLMPTAEGVRSQMEDYAERASTAAREHIFRLVTGQPSGAADALDASLEERKQDIQQALSTLRVPYDDHKRFLQLGITTEDDVIAQLSPFPDGSGLALMSDSLAGLCGLYSSYVALLFSRFNRTSLPLRVYEAIRLARGSWKDDAVVATTLRCFYLHHRTAAEPMMNVLNLHDTARRMVEFFTDYAMFFVFAHESAHHLLGHAPRPSGFTTHERLRTADDQIANEEAADRLGMQITIRHAERRGSMDIAVIGALIAIWSTGHLERATFLRTGSTHPPMERRTHTILSVTPEHLRLRIPRMLATLDWAGKVASDFRNQIQPEWWSHTFSRRKNRLMRPPTAEQLSHLRQLEMVQCQPRAAATLIEQATWTSAEARHVSRLRTASSSGELELALTGLGVRPSRVAELLDRDRPLTYSKLKRSLEKSLMLRADAGTRESDLLSTALASTAAASLARL
;
A
#
# COMPACT_ATOMS: atom_id res chain seq x y z
N MET A 1 -3.18 -2.98 64.75
CA MET A 1 -4.55 -2.57 64.40
C MET A 1 -4.45 -1.42 63.42
N VAL A 2 -4.85 -1.71 62.18
CA VAL A 2 -5.15 -0.75 61.12
C VAL A 2 -6.51 -0.12 61.41
N SER A 3 -6.71 1.13 60.97
CA SER A 3 -7.93 1.71 60.36
C SER A 3 -8.19 3.12 60.92
N ALA A 4 -8.76 4.08 60.21
CA ALA A 4 -9.06 4.25 58.79
C ALA A 4 -9.65 5.65 58.66
N HIS A 5 -8.99 6.59 57.97
CA HIS A 5 -9.64 7.84 57.51
C HIS A 5 -9.05 8.41 56.20
N GLY A 6 -8.33 7.61 55.40
CA GLY A 6 -7.79 8.04 54.09
C GLY A 6 -8.64 7.71 52.85
N SER A 7 -9.82 7.08 52.99
CA SER A 7 -10.45 6.36 51.87
C SER A 7 -11.32 7.19 50.90
N LEU A 8 -11.65 8.45 51.20
CA LEU A 8 -12.49 9.26 50.29
C LEU A 8 -11.69 10.00 49.21
N ALA A 9 -10.48 10.48 49.52
CA ALA A 9 -9.59 11.10 48.53
C ALA A 9 -8.97 10.05 47.59
N GLN A 10 -8.68 8.86 48.10
CA GLN A 10 -8.19 7.73 47.31
C GLN A 10 -9.28 7.14 46.39
N ALA A 11 -10.56 7.18 46.81
CA ALA A 11 -11.70 6.84 45.96
C ALA A 11 -11.98 7.89 44.86
N ALA A 12 -11.64 9.17 45.07
CA ALA A 12 -11.72 10.20 44.03
C ALA A 12 -10.55 10.11 43.04
N TYR A 13 -9.35 9.74 43.50
CA TYR A 13 -8.17 9.50 42.65
C TYR A 13 -8.28 8.21 41.82
N GLN A 14 -8.86 7.14 42.37
CA GLN A 14 -9.15 5.90 41.65
C GLN A 14 -10.29 6.01 40.63
N ARG A 15 -11.11 7.08 40.69
CA ARG A 15 -12.14 7.37 39.67
C ARG A 15 -11.63 8.14 38.45
N LEU A 16 -10.37 8.60 38.46
CA LEU A 16 -9.83 9.49 37.41
C LEU A 16 -8.62 8.92 36.65
N MET A 17 -8.19 7.68 36.93
CA MET A 17 -7.14 6.99 36.16
C MET A 17 -7.59 5.56 35.78
N PRO A 18 -7.61 5.19 34.50
CA PRO A 18 -8.07 3.88 34.06
C PRO A 18 -7.10 2.77 34.49
N THR A 19 -7.65 1.63 34.94
CA THR A 19 -6.88 0.45 35.36
C THR A 19 -6.17 -0.20 34.18
N ALA A 20 -5.06 -0.91 34.42
CA ALA A 20 -4.31 -1.65 33.39
C ALA A 20 -5.16 -2.72 32.68
N GLU A 21 -6.23 -3.21 33.32
CA GLU A 21 -7.23 -4.09 32.73
C GLU A 21 -8.24 -3.31 31.85
N GLY A 22 -8.47 -2.04 32.14
CA GLY A 22 -9.17 -1.08 31.26
C GLY A 22 -8.31 -0.61 30.09
N VAL A 23 -6.99 -0.49 30.23
CA VAL A 23 -6.05 -0.21 29.12
C VAL A 23 -5.88 -1.46 28.24
N ARG A 24 -5.86 -2.66 28.84
CA ARG A 24 -5.82 -3.93 28.10
C ARG A 24 -7.15 -4.25 27.42
N SER A 25 -8.30 -4.03 28.06
CA SER A 25 -9.61 -4.09 27.41
C SER A 25 -9.74 -3.00 26.34
N GLN A 26 -9.18 -1.80 26.55
CA GLN A 26 -9.12 -0.76 25.53
C GLN A 26 -8.15 -1.07 24.39
N MET A 27 -7.07 -1.84 24.61
CA MET A 27 -6.10 -2.28 23.58
C MET A 27 -6.50 -3.59 22.89
N GLU A 28 -7.24 -4.47 23.55
CA GLU A 28 -7.95 -5.61 22.95
C GLU A 28 -9.13 -5.07 22.15
N ASP A 29 -9.87 -4.07 22.65
CA ASP A 29 -10.78 -3.24 21.84
C ASP A 29 -10.03 -2.42 20.78
N TYR A 30 -8.80 -1.94 20.99
CA TYR A 30 -8.07 -1.16 19.97
C TYR A 30 -7.53 -2.08 18.87
N ALA A 31 -7.11 -3.31 19.19
CA ALA A 31 -6.62 -4.32 18.25
C ALA A 31 -7.78 -5.01 17.52
N GLU A 32 -8.92 -5.21 18.18
CA GLU A 32 -10.16 -5.73 17.60
C GLU A 32 -10.91 -4.64 16.81
N ARG A 33 -10.83 -3.35 17.19
CA ARG A 33 -11.40 -2.23 16.42
C ARG A 33 -10.47 -1.68 15.33
N ALA A 34 -9.15 -1.77 15.42
CA ALA A 34 -8.25 -1.27 14.37
C ALA A 34 -8.12 -2.22 13.17
N SER A 35 -8.26 -3.54 13.39
CA SER A 35 -8.24 -4.57 12.32
C SER A 35 -9.63 -4.81 11.69
N THR A 36 -10.70 -4.62 12.46
CA THR A 36 -12.08 -4.80 11.97
C THR A 36 -12.61 -3.53 11.28
N ALA A 37 -12.15 -2.34 11.68
CA ALA A 37 -12.51 -1.08 11.03
C ALA A 37 -11.75 -0.79 9.73
N ALA A 38 -10.52 -1.29 9.51
CA ALA A 38 -9.85 -1.17 8.21
C ALA A 38 -10.66 -1.89 7.10
N ARG A 39 -11.24 -3.04 7.47
CA ARG A 39 -12.08 -3.93 6.66
C ARG A 39 -13.55 -3.48 6.54
N GLU A 40 -14.10 -2.83 7.56
CA GLU A 40 -15.43 -2.19 7.54
C GLU A 40 -15.42 -0.77 6.91
N HIS A 41 -14.25 -0.24 6.56
CA HIS A 41 -14.06 1.10 6.02
C HIS A 41 -13.70 1.16 4.53
N ILE A 42 -13.03 0.20 3.87
CA ILE A 42 -13.16 0.08 2.37
C ILE A 42 -14.64 0.08 2.00
N PHE A 43 -15.39 -0.56 2.87
CA PHE A 43 -16.80 -0.77 2.83
C PHE A 43 -17.67 0.48 3.13
N ARG A 44 -17.12 1.53 3.78
CA ARG A 44 -17.75 2.86 3.82
C ARG A 44 -17.09 3.86 2.87
N LEU A 45 -15.91 3.54 2.32
CA LEU A 45 -14.82 4.47 1.93
C LEU A 45 -15.21 5.50 0.85
N VAL A 46 -16.41 5.39 0.29
CA VAL A 46 -16.95 6.30 -0.72
C VAL A 46 -18.25 7.03 -0.28
N THR A 47 -19.09 6.44 0.58
CA THR A 47 -20.54 6.77 0.59
C THR A 47 -21.18 7.06 1.95
N GLY A 48 -20.61 6.63 3.08
CA GLY A 48 -21.02 7.09 4.42
C GLY A 48 -22.42 6.70 4.94
N GLN A 49 -22.70 5.42 5.23
CA GLN A 49 -23.79 4.92 6.11
C GLN A 49 -23.49 3.54 6.77
N PRO A 50 -24.27 3.02 7.78
CA PRO A 50 -23.76 2.11 8.83
C PRO A 50 -24.15 0.59 8.80
N SER A 51 -23.29 -0.23 9.45
CA SER A 51 -23.40 -1.59 10.07
C SER A 51 -24.01 -2.80 9.32
N GLY A 52 -23.41 -3.18 8.18
CA GLY A 52 -23.67 -4.43 7.44
C GLY A 52 -22.48 -4.87 6.56
N ALA A 53 -21.26 -4.73 7.09
CA ALA A 53 -20.07 -4.52 6.26
C ALA A 53 -19.33 -5.75 5.77
N ALA A 54 -19.28 -6.81 6.58
CA ALA A 54 -18.72 -8.07 6.13
C ALA A 54 -19.59 -8.66 5.00
N ASP A 55 -20.91 -8.71 5.23
CA ASP A 55 -21.88 -9.30 4.29
C ASP A 55 -21.84 -8.67 2.89
N ALA A 56 -21.67 -7.35 2.81
CA ALA A 56 -21.68 -6.68 1.53
C ALA A 56 -20.27 -6.59 0.88
N LEU A 57 -19.18 -6.76 1.64
CA LEU A 57 -17.88 -7.08 1.02
C LEU A 57 -17.93 -8.47 0.39
N ASP A 58 -18.43 -9.47 1.12
CA ASP A 58 -18.57 -10.84 0.63
C ASP A 58 -19.49 -10.91 -0.59
N ALA A 59 -20.64 -10.23 -0.55
CA ALA A 59 -21.54 -10.11 -1.70
C ALA A 59 -20.83 -9.48 -2.92
N SER A 60 -20.02 -8.44 -2.70
CA SER A 60 -19.28 -7.76 -3.77
C SER A 60 -18.13 -8.61 -4.34
N LEU A 61 -17.49 -9.46 -3.52
CA LEU A 61 -16.49 -10.42 -3.99
C LEU A 61 -17.14 -11.56 -4.77
N GLU A 62 -18.28 -12.07 -4.31
CA GLU A 62 -19.03 -13.11 -5.01
C GLU A 62 -19.60 -12.60 -6.36
N GLU A 63 -20.10 -11.37 -6.42
CA GLU A 63 -20.51 -10.73 -7.69
C GLU A 63 -19.34 -10.67 -8.69
N ARG A 64 -18.15 -10.22 -8.24
CA ARG A 64 -16.96 -10.16 -9.11
C ARG A 64 -16.53 -11.53 -9.60
N LYS A 65 -16.59 -12.55 -8.74
CA LYS A 65 -16.30 -13.94 -9.11
C LYS A 65 -17.26 -14.44 -10.19
N GLN A 66 -18.55 -14.19 -10.05
CA GLN A 66 -19.55 -14.54 -11.07
C GLN A 66 -19.28 -13.81 -12.39
N ASP A 67 -18.95 -12.52 -12.32
CA ASP A 67 -18.59 -11.71 -13.48
C ASP A 67 -17.35 -12.23 -14.22
N ILE A 68 -16.32 -12.66 -13.48
CA ILE A 68 -15.11 -13.32 -14.01
C ILE A 68 -15.48 -14.63 -14.69
N GLN A 69 -16.25 -15.50 -14.02
CA GLN A 69 -16.71 -16.78 -14.59
C GLN A 69 -17.52 -16.58 -15.87
N GLN A 70 -18.40 -15.58 -15.91
CA GLN A 70 -19.19 -15.24 -17.09
C GLN A 70 -18.32 -14.68 -18.23
N ALA A 71 -17.28 -13.90 -17.93
CA ALA A 71 -16.33 -13.44 -18.94
C ALA A 71 -15.52 -14.59 -19.54
N LEU A 72 -15.14 -15.56 -18.71
CA LEU A 72 -14.39 -16.74 -19.13
C LEU A 72 -15.22 -17.67 -20.03
N SER A 73 -16.50 -17.88 -19.70
CA SER A 73 -17.40 -18.65 -20.56
C SER A 73 -17.56 -18.01 -21.94
N THR A 74 -17.60 -16.68 -22.00
CA THR A 74 -17.67 -15.92 -23.26
C THR A 74 -16.38 -16.06 -24.08
N LEU A 75 -15.21 -16.10 -23.42
CA LEU A 75 -13.90 -16.23 -24.05
C LEU A 75 -13.59 -17.67 -24.52
N ARG A 76 -14.45 -18.65 -24.22
CA ARG A 76 -14.26 -20.07 -24.54
C ARG A 76 -12.92 -20.63 -24.03
N VAL A 77 -12.44 -20.12 -22.90
CA VAL A 77 -11.25 -20.66 -22.23
C VAL A 77 -11.60 -22.05 -21.69
N PRO A 78 -10.85 -23.12 -22.00
CA PRO A 78 -11.13 -24.47 -21.50
C PRO A 78 -11.16 -24.48 -19.98
N TYR A 79 -12.37 -24.71 -19.45
CA TYR A 79 -12.67 -24.69 -18.03
C TYR A 79 -12.86 -26.13 -17.55
N ASP A 80 -11.77 -26.77 -17.15
CA ASP A 80 -11.86 -28.10 -16.52
C ASP A 80 -12.57 -28.00 -15.17
N ASP A 81 -13.21 -29.08 -14.74
CA ASP A 81 -14.02 -29.12 -13.51
C ASP A 81 -13.21 -28.76 -12.24
N HIS A 82 -11.88 -28.95 -12.25
CA HIS A 82 -10.98 -28.55 -11.18
C HIS A 82 -10.76 -27.03 -11.07
N LYS A 83 -10.94 -26.27 -12.16
CA LYS A 83 -10.80 -24.80 -12.18
C LYS A 83 -12.05 -24.05 -11.71
N ARG A 84 -13.09 -24.80 -11.28
CA ARG A 84 -14.39 -24.26 -10.83
C ARG A 84 -14.35 -23.62 -9.45
N PHE A 85 -13.38 -24.00 -8.63
CA PHE A 85 -13.29 -23.53 -7.25
C PHE A 85 -12.29 -22.39 -7.13
N LEU A 86 -12.69 -21.22 -7.63
CA LEU A 86 -11.98 -19.97 -7.40
C LEU A 86 -12.72 -19.16 -6.33
N GLN A 87 -11.99 -18.69 -5.33
CA GLN A 87 -12.46 -17.73 -4.34
C GLN A 87 -11.68 -16.43 -4.46
N LEU A 88 -12.30 -15.32 -4.10
CA LEU A 88 -11.67 -14.00 -4.05
C LEU A 88 -11.62 -13.54 -2.59
N GLY A 89 -10.57 -12.82 -2.20
CA GLY A 89 -10.44 -12.31 -0.84
C GLY A 89 -9.59 -11.05 -0.73
N ILE A 90 -9.76 -10.33 0.38
CA ILE A 90 -8.94 -9.18 0.75
C ILE A 90 -8.16 -9.50 2.03
N THR A 91 -6.86 -9.23 2.03
CA THR A 91 -5.98 -9.40 3.18
C THR A 91 -5.49 -8.06 3.73
N THR A 92 -5.20 -8.01 5.03
CA THR A 92 -4.49 -6.88 5.68
C THR A 92 -3.00 -7.16 5.81
N GLU A 93 -2.53 -8.28 5.27
CA GLU A 93 -1.12 -8.63 5.30
C GLU A 93 -0.39 -7.94 4.14
N ASP A 94 0.61 -7.13 4.49
CA ASP A 94 1.40 -6.33 3.53
C ASP A 94 2.58 -7.07 2.91
N ASP A 95 2.82 -8.32 3.31
CA ASP A 95 3.95 -9.10 2.80
C ASP A 95 3.74 -9.53 1.34
N VAL A 96 2.50 -9.44 0.83
CA VAL A 96 2.14 -9.67 -0.57
C VAL A 96 1.06 -8.69 -1.03
N ILE A 97 1.25 -8.06 -2.18
CA ILE A 97 0.33 -7.04 -2.72
C ILE A 97 -0.93 -7.67 -3.33
N ALA A 98 -0.75 -8.69 -4.16
CA ALA A 98 -1.79 -9.53 -4.71
C ALA A 98 -1.18 -10.90 -5.03
N GLN A 99 -1.95 -11.97 -4.89
CA GLN A 99 -1.50 -13.32 -5.22
C GLN A 99 -2.63 -14.33 -5.40
N LEU A 100 -2.29 -15.43 -6.04
CA LEU A 100 -3.04 -16.68 -6.02
C LEU A 100 -2.48 -17.67 -4.99
N SER A 101 -3.34 -18.13 -4.08
CA SER A 101 -3.09 -19.25 -3.17
C SER A 101 -3.83 -20.52 -3.66
N PRO A 102 -3.15 -21.53 -4.22
CA PRO A 102 -3.80 -22.79 -4.58
C PRO A 102 -3.99 -23.70 -3.37
N PHE A 103 -4.98 -24.58 -3.45
CA PHE A 103 -5.25 -25.62 -2.46
C PHE A 103 -5.02 -27.03 -3.02
N PRO A 104 -4.79 -28.05 -2.15
CA PRO A 104 -4.54 -29.42 -2.60
C PRO A 104 -5.69 -30.07 -3.39
N ASP A 105 -6.92 -29.60 -3.22
CA ASP A 105 -8.11 -30.07 -3.96
C ASP A 105 -8.21 -29.48 -5.38
N GLY A 106 -7.25 -28.64 -5.77
CA GLY A 106 -7.21 -27.96 -7.04
C GLY A 106 -7.97 -26.63 -7.05
N SER A 107 -8.55 -26.19 -5.93
CA SER A 107 -9.14 -24.86 -5.81
C SER A 107 -8.08 -23.77 -5.68
N GLY A 108 -8.47 -22.51 -5.87
CA GLY A 108 -7.59 -21.35 -5.76
C GLY A 108 -8.26 -20.17 -5.06
N LEU A 109 -7.48 -19.40 -4.31
CA LEU A 109 -7.90 -18.17 -3.66
C LEU A 109 -7.07 -17.00 -4.20
N ALA A 110 -7.70 -16.11 -4.94
CA ALA A 110 -7.10 -14.86 -5.38
C ALA A 110 -7.24 -13.79 -4.28
N LEU A 111 -6.11 -13.34 -3.76
CA LEU A 111 -6.01 -12.34 -2.70
C LEU A 111 -5.49 -11.02 -3.23
N MET A 112 -6.04 -9.94 -2.69
CA MET A 112 -5.54 -8.57 -2.87
C MET A 112 -5.36 -7.93 -1.49
N SER A 113 -4.29 -7.16 -1.26
CA SER A 113 -4.15 -6.41 -0.02
C SER A 113 -5.11 -5.21 0.03
N ASP A 114 -5.60 -4.89 1.22
CA ASP A 114 -6.39 -3.68 1.48
C ASP A 114 -5.62 -2.40 1.12
N SER A 115 -4.30 -2.41 1.31
CA SER A 115 -3.38 -1.37 0.87
C SER A 115 -3.40 -1.17 -0.65
N LEU A 116 -3.41 -2.24 -1.43
CA LEU A 116 -3.57 -2.13 -2.89
C LEU A 116 -4.94 -1.58 -3.27
N ALA A 117 -6.00 -2.06 -2.63
CA ALA A 117 -7.36 -1.58 -2.87
C ALA A 117 -7.50 -0.08 -2.55
N GLY A 118 -6.94 0.36 -1.42
CA GLY A 118 -6.86 1.77 -1.05
C GLY A 118 -6.09 2.59 -2.10
N LEU A 119 -4.94 2.11 -2.55
CA LEU A 119 -4.14 2.80 -3.55
C LEU A 119 -4.85 2.89 -4.91
N CYS A 120 -5.56 1.85 -5.34
CA CYS A 120 -6.44 1.87 -6.51
C CYS A 120 -7.50 2.97 -6.38
N GLY A 121 -8.12 3.12 -5.20
CA GLY A 121 -9.08 4.19 -4.91
C GLY A 121 -8.45 5.59 -4.94
N LEU A 122 -7.21 5.72 -4.47
CA LEU A 122 -6.48 6.98 -4.47
C LEU A 122 -6.11 7.41 -5.90
N TYR A 123 -5.54 6.52 -6.72
CA TYR A 123 -5.31 6.79 -8.15
C TYR A 123 -6.60 7.10 -8.89
N SER A 124 -7.66 6.33 -8.65
CA SER A 124 -8.99 6.58 -9.21
C SER A 124 -9.53 7.97 -8.87
N SER A 125 -9.29 8.45 -7.65
CA SER A 125 -9.65 9.81 -7.23
C SER A 125 -8.95 10.88 -8.05
N TYR A 126 -7.67 10.68 -8.36
CA TYR A 126 -6.92 11.59 -9.21
C TYR A 126 -7.39 11.56 -10.65
N VAL A 127 -7.57 10.37 -11.21
CA VAL A 127 -8.06 10.19 -12.57
C VAL A 127 -9.44 10.83 -12.70
N ALA A 128 -10.37 10.56 -11.78
CA ALA A 128 -11.70 11.17 -11.76
C ALA A 128 -11.65 12.70 -11.67
N LEU A 129 -10.76 13.27 -10.86
CA LEU A 129 -10.56 14.72 -10.77
C LEU A 129 -10.06 15.31 -12.10
N LEU A 130 -9.19 14.61 -12.81
CA LEU A 130 -8.71 15.03 -14.13
C LEU A 130 -9.84 14.97 -15.16
N PHE A 131 -10.57 13.85 -15.20
CA PHE A 131 -11.65 13.64 -16.15
C PHE A 131 -12.83 14.58 -15.94
N SER A 132 -13.16 14.92 -14.69
CA SER A 132 -14.29 15.78 -14.41
C SER A 132 -14.11 17.23 -14.86
N ARG A 133 -12.86 17.70 -14.99
CA ARG A 133 -12.54 19.01 -15.56
C ARG A 133 -12.95 19.12 -17.03
N PHE A 134 -12.86 18.01 -17.77
CA PHE A 134 -13.30 17.97 -19.16
C PHE A 134 -14.82 18.05 -19.30
N ASN A 135 -15.56 17.45 -18.37
CA ASN A 135 -17.03 17.46 -18.43
C ASN A 135 -17.65 18.83 -18.10
N ARG A 136 -16.87 19.76 -17.52
CA ARG A 136 -17.33 21.09 -17.11
C ARG A 136 -16.95 22.22 -18.06
N THR A 137 -16.17 21.93 -19.10
CA THR A 137 -15.53 22.95 -19.94
C THR A 137 -16.08 22.96 -21.37
N SER A 138 -16.17 24.17 -21.94
CA SER A 138 -16.47 24.33 -23.37
C SER A 138 -15.40 23.60 -24.21
N LEU A 139 -15.73 23.20 -25.44
CA LEU A 139 -14.80 22.46 -26.33
C LEU A 139 -13.39 23.08 -26.42
N PRO A 140 -13.20 24.41 -26.57
CA PRO A 140 -11.85 25.00 -26.61
C PRO A 140 -11.11 24.86 -25.27
N LEU A 141 -11.81 25.01 -24.15
CA LEU A 141 -11.24 24.82 -22.81
C LEU A 141 -10.88 23.35 -22.55
N ARG A 142 -11.68 22.40 -23.06
CA ARG A 142 -11.33 20.96 -23.01
C ARG A 142 -10.03 20.65 -23.74
N VAL A 143 -9.84 21.22 -24.93
CA VAL A 143 -8.61 21.05 -25.71
C VAL A 143 -7.42 21.68 -24.98
N TYR A 144 -7.59 22.88 -24.42
CA TYR A 144 -6.57 23.52 -23.61
C TYR A 144 -6.17 22.68 -22.39
N GLU A 145 -7.15 22.15 -21.64
CA GLU A 145 -6.91 21.28 -20.49
C GLU A 145 -6.23 19.97 -20.91
N ALA A 146 -6.60 19.38 -22.06
CA ALA A 146 -5.95 18.18 -22.58
C ALA A 146 -4.47 18.43 -22.89
N ILE A 147 -4.16 19.57 -23.54
CA ILE A 147 -2.78 19.97 -23.84
C ILE A 147 -2.01 20.28 -22.56
N ARG A 148 -2.63 20.98 -21.60
CA ARG A 148 -2.03 21.29 -20.29
C ARG A 148 -1.67 20.02 -19.53
N LEU A 149 -2.57 19.03 -19.50
CA LEU A 149 -2.33 17.75 -18.84
C LEU A 149 -1.27 16.93 -19.57
N ALA A 150 -1.30 16.90 -20.91
CA ALA A 150 -0.28 16.22 -21.70
C ALA A 150 1.12 16.84 -21.54
N ARG A 151 1.20 18.15 -21.26
CA ARG A 151 2.46 18.86 -20.96
C ARG A 151 2.91 18.75 -19.51
N GLY A 152 2.08 18.19 -18.63
CA GLY A 152 2.29 18.20 -17.18
C GLY A 152 2.04 19.57 -16.56
N SER A 153 1.70 19.58 -15.27
CA SER A 153 1.55 20.81 -14.50
C SER A 153 2.05 20.54 -13.10
N TRP A 154 3.19 21.13 -12.75
CA TRP A 154 3.85 20.91 -11.46
C TRP A 154 2.90 20.99 -10.25
N LYS A 155 1.85 21.82 -10.32
CA LYS A 155 0.82 21.96 -9.27
C LYS A 155 -0.07 20.73 -9.10
N ASP A 156 -0.48 20.11 -10.21
CA ASP A 156 -1.32 18.91 -10.19
C ASP A 156 -0.44 17.71 -9.82
N ASP A 157 0.77 17.64 -10.38
CA ASP A 157 1.75 16.60 -10.10
C ASP A 157 2.18 16.62 -8.63
N ALA A 158 2.39 17.81 -8.06
CA ALA A 158 2.71 17.98 -6.64
C ALA A 158 1.63 17.40 -5.72
N VAL A 159 0.35 17.60 -6.04
CA VAL A 159 -0.76 17.09 -5.22
C VAL A 159 -0.86 15.57 -5.29
N VAL A 160 -0.71 14.99 -6.48
CA VAL A 160 -0.72 13.53 -6.65
C VAL A 160 0.47 12.93 -5.91
N ALA A 161 1.67 13.42 -6.19
CA ALA A 161 2.90 12.87 -5.63
C ALA A 161 2.97 13.01 -4.10
N THR A 162 2.57 14.17 -3.55
CA THR A 162 2.60 14.39 -2.10
C THR A 162 1.64 13.47 -1.36
N THR A 163 0.41 13.32 -1.86
CA THR A 163 -0.57 12.46 -1.19
C THR A 163 -0.23 10.98 -1.30
N LEU A 164 0.27 10.53 -2.45
CA LEU A 164 0.81 9.18 -2.61
C LEU A 164 2.01 8.97 -1.68
N ARG A 165 2.91 9.97 -1.55
CA ARG A 165 4.03 9.91 -0.61
C ARG A 165 3.55 9.76 0.83
N CYS A 166 2.51 10.48 1.24
CA CYS A 166 1.90 10.30 2.57
C CYS A 166 1.38 8.88 2.75
N PHE A 167 0.68 8.33 1.76
CA PHE A 167 0.18 6.96 1.80
C PHE A 167 1.35 5.98 2.02
N TYR A 168 2.41 6.08 1.22
CA TYR A 168 3.57 5.19 1.33
C TYR A 168 4.36 5.38 2.62
N LEU A 169 4.48 6.61 3.14
CA LEU A 169 5.14 6.87 4.42
C LEU A 169 4.45 6.13 5.56
N HIS A 170 3.12 6.24 5.64
CA HIS A 170 2.31 5.54 6.64
C HIS A 170 2.37 4.02 6.45
N HIS A 171 2.28 3.56 5.21
CA HIS A 171 2.35 2.12 4.91
C HIS A 171 3.68 1.51 5.34
N ARG A 172 4.80 2.19 5.04
CA ARG A 172 6.13 1.78 5.50
C ARG A 172 6.23 1.78 7.04
N THR A 173 5.74 2.80 7.73
CA THR A 173 5.95 2.93 9.18
C THR A 173 4.98 2.13 10.02
N ALA A 174 3.71 2.07 9.65
CA ALA A 174 2.65 1.45 10.44
C ALA A 174 2.17 0.11 9.88
N ALA A 175 2.58 -0.28 8.65
CA ALA A 175 1.92 -1.37 7.90
C ALA A 175 0.40 -1.10 7.76
N GLU A 176 0.03 0.17 7.63
CA GLU A 176 -1.35 0.61 7.56
C GLU A 176 -1.51 1.65 6.44
N PRO A 177 -2.52 1.50 5.57
CA PRO A 177 -2.78 2.49 4.53
C PRO A 177 -3.40 3.77 5.12
N MET A 178 -2.77 4.93 4.90
CA MET A 178 -3.39 6.22 5.20
C MET A 178 -4.03 6.83 3.93
N MET A 179 -5.35 6.83 3.89
CA MET A 179 -6.12 7.37 2.77
C MET A 179 -6.43 8.86 2.95
N ASN A 180 -5.70 9.70 2.23
CA ASN A 180 -5.97 11.13 2.13
C ASN A 180 -7.01 11.38 1.03
N VAL A 181 -8.29 11.30 1.40
CA VAL A 181 -9.41 11.40 0.45
C VAL A 181 -9.52 12.81 -0.13
N LEU A 182 -9.48 12.89 -1.47
CA LEU A 182 -9.69 14.13 -2.19
C LEU A 182 -11.13 14.62 -1.99
N ASN A 183 -11.29 15.93 -1.82
CA ASN A 183 -12.60 16.55 -1.83
C ASN A 183 -13.10 16.66 -3.27
N LEU A 184 -13.90 15.67 -3.68
CA LEU A 184 -14.44 15.54 -5.03
C LEU A 184 -15.92 15.92 -5.05
N HIS A 185 -16.33 16.60 -6.12
CA HIS A 185 -17.74 16.80 -6.42
C HIS A 185 -18.40 15.49 -6.88
N ASP A 186 -19.73 15.40 -6.83
CA ASP A 186 -20.48 14.15 -7.04
C ASP A 186 -20.17 13.41 -8.34
N THR A 187 -20.05 14.14 -9.46
CA THR A 187 -19.67 13.51 -10.75
C THR A 187 -18.31 12.82 -10.69
N ALA A 188 -17.30 13.44 -10.04
CA ALA A 188 -15.99 12.83 -9.90
C ALA A 188 -16.06 11.66 -8.92
N ARG A 189 -16.83 11.78 -7.82
CA ARG A 189 -17.03 10.69 -6.86
C ARG A 189 -17.59 9.43 -7.53
N ARG A 190 -18.62 9.56 -8.38
CA ARG A 190 -19.14 8.45 -9.18
C ARG A 190 -18.09 7.85 -10.13
N MET A 191 -17.25 8.69 -10.74
CA MET A 191 -16.15 8.20 -11.56
C MET A 191 -15.09 7.43 -10.75
N VAL A 192 -14.84 7.83 -9.50
CA VAL A 192 -13.95 7.08 -8.59
C VAL A 192 -14.47 5.67 -8.38
N GLU A 193 -15.77 5.51 -8.12
CA GLU A 193 -16.40 4.19 -7.92
C GLU A 193 -16.12 3.29 -9.13
N PHE A 194 -16.39 3.79 -10.34
CA PHE A 194 -16.15 3.01 -11.57
C PHE A 194 -14.67 2.68 -11.78
N PHE A 195 -13.76 3.65 -11.69
CA PHE A 195 -12.33 3.39 -11.90
C PHE A 195 -11.75 2.44 -10.84
N THR A 196 -12.19 2.57 -9.59
CA THR A 196 -11.73 1.71 -8.48
C THR A 196 -12.24 0.29 -8.68
N ASP A 197 -13.52 0.15 -9.05
CA ASP A 197 -14.14 -1.14 -9.31
C ASP A 197 -13.42 -1.89 -10.44
N TYR A 198 -13.17 -1.24 -11.58
CA TYR A 198 -12.43 -1.85 -12.68
C TYR A 198 -10.96 -2.14 -12.34
N ALA A 199 -10.31 -1.31 -11.52
CA ALA A 199 -8.95 -1.57 -11.07
C ALA A 199 -8.89 -2.83 -10.19
N MET A 200 -9.76 -2.92 -9.18
CA MET A 200 -9.86 -4.11 -8.32
C MET A 200 -10.27 -5.36 -9.13
N PHE A 201 -11.23 -5.20 -10.05
CA PHE A 201 -11.66 -6.29 -10.93
C PHE A 201 -10.50 -6.80 -11.79
N PHE A 202 -9.67 -5.91 -12.35
CA PHE A 202 -8.48 -6.31 -13.10
C PHE A 202 -7.49 -7.09 -12.22
N VAL A 203 -7.21 -6.65 -10.98
CA VAL A 203 -6.33 -7.39 -10.06
C VAL A 203 -6.87 -8.81 -9.84
N PHE A 204 -8.15 -8.95 -9.51
CA PHE A 204 -8.74 -10.28 -9.31
C PHE A 204 -8.73 -11.10 -10.60
N ALA A 205 -9.02 -10.52 -11.74
CA ALA A 205 -8.98 -11.21 -13.03
C ALA A 205 -7.56 -11.69 -13.38
N HIS A 206 -6.52 -10.90 -13.05
CA HIS A 206 -5.12 -11.25 -13.20
C HIS A 206 -4.74 -12.44 -12.30
N GLU A 207 -5.06 -12.39 -11.01
CA GLU A 207 -4.77 -13.50 -10.09
C GLU A 207 -5.57 -14.76 -10.44
N SER A 208 -6.80 -14.58 -10.92
CA SER A 208 -7.60 -15.68 -11.48
C SER A 208 -6.97 -16.27 -12.73
N ALA A 209 -6.36 -15.45 -13.59
CA ALA A 209 -5.69 -15.92 -14.79
C ALA A 209 -4.50 -16.84 -14.46
N HIS A 210 -3.77 -16.59 -13.37
CA HIS A 210 -2.74 -17.53 -12.89
C HIS A 210 -3.31 -18.92 -12.64
N HIS A 211 -4.47 -18.99 -11.98
CA HIS A 211 -5.13 -20.25 -11.65
C HIS A 211 -5.56 -20.98 -12.93
N LEU A 212 -6.17 -20.24 -13.84
CA LEU A 212 -6.75 -20.78 -15.08
C LEU A 212 -5.71 -21.27 -16.07
N LEU A 213 -4.57 -20.60 -16.13
CA LEU A 213 -3.45 -20.97 -16.98
C LEU A 213 -2.58 -22.07 -16.37
N GLY A 214 -2.90 -22.53 -15.15
CA GLY A 214 -2.12 -23.55 -14.45
C GLY A 214 -0.70 -23.06 -14.13
N HIS A 215 -0.54 -21.74 -13.96
CA HIS A 215 0.74 -21.20 -13.53
C HIS A 215 1.06 -21.76 -12.14
N ALA A 216 2.24 -22.38 -12.02
CA ALA A 216 2.68 -22.93 -10.75
C ALA A 216 2.56 -21.83 -9.66
N PRO A 217 2.11 -22.19 -8.44
CA PRO A 217 2.03 -21.23 -7.36
C PRO A 217 3.32 -20.45 -7.28
N ARG A 218 3.20 -19.13 -7.18
CA ARG A 218 4.30 -18.37 -6.63
C ARG A 218 4.49 -18.85 -5.20
N PRO A 219 5.75 -19.05 -4.77
CA PRO A 219 6.01 -19.24 -3.35
C PRO A 219 5.28 -18.14 -2.59
N SER A 220 4.37 -18.55 -1.74
CA SER A 220 3.51 -17.70 -0.96
C SER A 220 4.41 -16.85 -0.06
N GLY A 221 4.30 -15.52 -0.16
CA GLY A 221 4.96 -14.64 0.80
C GLY A 221 4.41 -14.79 2.24
N PHE A 222 3.42 -15.67 2.43
CA PHE A 222 2.73 -15.96 3.67
C PHE A 222 3.53 -16.83 4.62
N THR A 223 4.49 -17.63 4.13
CA THR A 223 5.42 -18.32 5.02
C THR A 223 6.78 -17.62 5.00
N THR A 224 7.27 -17.31 6.19
CA THR A 224 8.63 -16.80 6.42
C THR A 224 9.72 -17.77 5.95
N HIS A 225 9.38 -18.94 5.40
CA HIS A 225 10.31 -20.00 5.03
C HIS A 225 10.55 -20.12 3.52
N GLU A 226 9.77 -19.45 2.69
CA GLU A 226 9.79 -19.64 1.24
C GLU A 226 10.82 -18.75 0.53
N ARG A 227 11.60 -19.38 -0.37
CA ARG A 227 12.54 -18.71 -1.27
C ARG A 227 11.81 -18.29 -2.54
N LEU A 228 12.00 -17.05 -2.95
CA LEU A 228 11.41 -16.52 -4.17
C LEU A 228 12.16 -17.04 -5.40
N ARG A 229 11.39 -17.36 -6.45
CA ARG A 229 11.90 -17.27 -7.82
C ARG A 229 11.77 -15.81 -8.25
N THR A 230 12.77 -15.28 -8.96
CA THR A 230 12.71 -13.89 -9.43
C THR A 230 11.58 -13.72 -10.45
N ALA A 231 10.98 -12.53 -10.58
CA ALA A 231 10.00 -12.26 -11.66
C ALA A 231 10.54 -12.70 -13.01
N ASP A 232 11.85 -12.54 -13.22
CA ASP A 232 12.55 -12.87 -14.46
C ASP A 232 12.36 -14.32 -14.89
N ASP A 233 12.24 -15.25 -13.92
CA ASP A 233 12.01 -16.68 -14.17
C ASP A 233 10.56 -16.99 -14.59
N GLN A 234 9.62 -16.04 -14.39
CA GLN A 234 8.18 -16.22 -14.62
C GLN A 234 7.54 -15.13 -15.47
N ILE A 235 8.33 -14.27 -16.13
CA ILE A 235 7.84 -13.15 -16.95
C ILE A 235 6.77 -13.60 -17.95
N ALA A 236 6.98 -14.74 -18.61
CA ALA A 236 6.03 -15.25 -19.60
C ALA A 236 4.67 -15.59 -18.97
N ASN A 237 4.67 -16.15 -17.76
CA ASN A 237 3.45 -16.45 -17.01
C ASN A 237 2.73 -15.15 -16.60
N GLU A 238 3.48 -14.16 -16.14
CA GLU A 238 2.93 -12.85 -15.77
C GLU A 238 2.30 -12.13 -16.95
N GLU A 239 2.98 -12.13 -18.10
CA GLU A 239 2.43 -11.54 -19.31
C GLU A 239 1.20 -12.29 -19.82
N ALA A 240 1.17 -13.61 -19.70
CA ALA A 240 0.01 -14.41 -20.05
C ALA A 240 -1.17 -14.12 -19.12
N ALA A 241 -0.92 -13.97 -17.81
CA ALA A 241 -1.92 -13.58 -16.83
C ALA A 241 -2.42 -12.14 -17.06
N ASP A 242 -1.54 -11.18 -17.36
CA ASP A 242 -1.92 -9.80 -17.71
C ASP A 242 -2.83 -9.78 -18.96
N ARG A 243 -2.48 -10.55 -20.00
CA ARG A 243 -3.28 -10.64 -21.24
C ARG A 243 -4.66 -11.22 -20.98
N LEU A 244 -4.73 -12.36 -20.29
CA LEU A 244 -6.01 -13.02 -20.01
C LEU A 244 -6.86 -12.19 -19.03
N GLY A 245 -6.25 -11.66 -17.96
CA GLY A 245 -6.90 -10.75 -17.01
C GLY A 245 -7.50 -9.55 -17.73
N MET A 246 -6.75 -8.91 -18.63
CA MET A 246 -7.27 -7.78 -19.40
C MET A 246 -8.39 -8.18 -20.37
N GLN A 247 -8.31 -9.35 -21.01
CA GLN A 247 -9.40 -9.84 -21.85
C GLN A 247 -10.68 -10.07 -21.04
N ILE A 248 -10.58 -10.65 -19.85
CA ILE A 248 -11.71 -10.82 -18.91
C ILE A 248 -12.30 -9.46 -18.56
N THR A 249 -11.45 -8.49 -18.20
CA THR A 249 -11.85 -7.11 -17.87
C THR A 249 -12.54 -6.40 -19.04
N ILE A 250 -12.01 -6.49 -20.26
CA ILE A 250 -12.65 -5.92 -21.46
C ILE A 250 -14.02 -6.57 -21.70
N ARG A 251 -14.14 -7.89 -21.59
CA ARG A 251 -15.41 -8.60 -21.83
C ARG A 251 -16.48 -8.23 -20.81
N HIS A 252 -16.09 -8.08 -19.55
CA HIS A 252 -16.97 -7.54 -18.52
C HIS A 252 -17.41 -6.10 -18.88
N ALA A 253 -16.49 -5.27 -19.36
CA ALA A 253 -16.74 -3.87 -19.69
C ALA A 253 -17.61 -3.67 -20.94
N GLU A 254 -17.49 -4.52 -21.96
CA GLU A 254 -18.31 -4.49 -23.18
C GLU A 254 -19.80 -4.62 -22.85
N ARG A 255 -20.16 -5.51 -21.90
CA ARG A 255 -21.56 -5.67 -21.46
C ARG A 255 -22.12 -4.43 -20.77
N ARG A 256 -21.24 -3.65 -20.14
CA ARG A 256 -21.55 -2.42 -19.39
C ARG A 256 -21.27 -1.14 -20.21
N GLY A 257 -20.88 -1.25 -21.48
CA GLY A 257 -20.58 -0.10 -22.36
C GLY A 257 -19.44 0.81 -21.89
N SER A 258 -18.48 0.29 -21.11
CA SER A 258 -17.53 1.09 -20.33
C SER A 258 -16.07 0.68 -20.55
N MET A 259 -15.71 0.31 -21.78
CA MET A 259 -14.39 -0.26 -22.12
C MET A 259 -13.21 0.68 -21.84
N ASP A 260 -13.37 1.99 -22.04
CA ASP A 260 -12.31 2.96 -21.75
C ASP A 260 -12.04 3.09 -20.25
N ILE A 261 -13.10 3.06 -19.43
CA ILE A 261 -13.00 3.00 -17.97
C ILE A 261 -12.28 1.73 -17.53
N ALA A 262 -12.55 0.60 -18.18
CA ALA A 262 -11.91 -0.68 -17.87
C ALA A 262 -10.40 -0.68 -18.15
N VAL A 263 -9.99 -0.11 -19.29
CA VAL A 263 -8.56 0.07 -19.62
C VAL A 263 -7.89 1.01 -18.62
N ILE A 264 -8.55 2.11 -18.26
CA ILE A 264 -8.03 3.05 -17.25
C ILE A 264 -7.88 2.35 -15.89
N GLY A 265 -8.89 1.58 -15.47
CA GLY A 265 -8.86 0.79 -14.23
C GLY A 265 -7.71 -0.21 -14.21
N ALA A 266 -7.50 -0.94 -15.30
CA ALA A 266 -6.38 -1.89 -15.41
C ALA A 266 -5.01 -1.19 -15.31
N LEU A 267 -4.85 -0.01 -15.93
CA LEU A 267 -3.62 0.78 -15.79
C LEU A 267 -3.43 1.30 -14.35
N ILE A 268 -4.50 1.77 -13.71
CA ILE A 268 -4.48 2.16 -12.28
C ILE A 268 -4.01 0.99 -11.43
N ALA A 269 -4.50 -0.22 -11.68
CA ALA A 269 -4.09 -1.42 -10.95
C ALA A 269 -2.59 -1.71 -11.13
N ILE A 270 -2.07 -1.74 -12.37
CA ILE A 270 -0.64 -1.95 -12.59
C ILE A 270 0.19 -0.88 -11.87
N TRP A 271 -0.17 0.39 -12.00
CA TRP A 271 0.58 1.47 -11.35
C TRP A 271 0.50 1.39 -9.83
N SER A 272 -0.66 1.07 -9.29
CA SER A 272 -0.83 0.87 -7.85
C SER A 272 0.08 -0.26 -7.36
N THR A 273 0.07 -1.42 -8.04
CA THR A 273 0.94 -2.55 -7.70
C THR A 273 2.42 -2.16 -7.78
N GLY A 274 2.88 -1.65 -8.92
CA GLY A 274 4.29 -1.37 -9.15
C GLY A 274 4.84 -0.26 -8.26
N HIS A 275 4.06 0.79 -7.99
CA HIS A 275 4.47 1.85 -7.08
C HIS A 275 4.42 1.44 -5.62
N LEU A 276 3.44 0.62 -5.21
CA LEU A 276 3.41 0.05 -3.87
C LEU A 276 4.60 -0.87 -3.65
N GLU A 277 4.91 -1.77 -4.59
CA GLU A 277 6.09 -2.65 -4.54
C GLU A 277 7.38 -1.83 -4.37
N ARG A 278 7.58 -0.84 -5.24
CA ARG A 278 8.74 0.07 -5.17
C ARG A 278 8.81 0.84 -3.86
N ALA A 279 7.67 1.23 -3.32
CA ALA A 279 7.59 2.01 -2.10
C ALA A 279 7.80 1.17 -0.84
N THR A 280 7.49 -0.12 -0.81
CA THR A 280 7.42 -0.89 0.44
C THR A 280 8.49 -1.96 0.55
N PHE A 281 8.93 -2.55 -0.57
CA PHE A 281 9.95 -3.59 -0.58
C PHE A 281 11.35 -2.97 -0.50
N LEU A 282 12.17 -3.53 0.38
CA LEU A 282 13.60 -3.21 0.51
C LEU A 282 14.46 -4.11 -0.37
N ARG A 283 14.07 -5.37 -0.45
CA ARG A 283 14.64 -6.36 -1.35
C ARG A 283 13.49 -6.99 -2.10
N THR A 284 13.52 -6.83 -3.41
CA THR A 284 12.54 -7.41 -4.31
C THR A 284 12.58 -8.93 -4.20
N GLY A 285 11.48 -9.51 -3.75
CA GLY A 285 10.85 -10.46 -4.66
C GLY A 285 10.13 -9.62 -5.67
N SER A 286 10.59 -9.58 -6.92
CA SER A 286 9.78 -9.00 -7.98
C SER A 286 8.53 -9.88 -8.08
N THR A 287 7.52 -9.59 -7.28
CA THR A 287 6.23 -10.28 -7.34
C THR A 287 5.53 -9.91 -8.62
N HIS A 288 5.91 -8.84 -9.31
CA HIS A 288 5.43 -8.59 -10.66
C HIS A 288 6.57 -8.10 -11.56
N PRO A 289 6.46 -8.28 -12.90
CA PRO A 289 7.40 -7.67 -13.83
C PRO A 289 7.32 -6.14 -13.75
N PRO A 290 8.34 -5.41 -14.27
CA PRO A 290 8.31 -3.96 -14.31
C PRO A 290 7.01 -3.42 -14.89
N MET A 291 6.46 -2.41 -14.23
CA MET A 291 5.20 -1.77 -14.54
C MET A 291 5.10 -1.29 -16.00
N GLU A 292 6.20 -0.79 -16.58
CA GLU A 292 6.26 -0.39 -17.99
C GLU A 292 6.00 -1.56 -18.93
N ARG A 293 6.54 -2.74 -18.59
CA ARG A 293 6.38 -3.96 -19.37
C ARG A 293 4.94 -4.47 -19.29
N ARG A 294 4.37 -4.54 -18.08
CA ARG A 294 2.96 -4.90 -17.87
C ARG A 294 2.02 -3.94 -18.61
N THR A 295 2.31 -2.64 -18.55
CA THR A 295 1.55 -1.61 -19.27
C THR A 295 1.56 -1.87 -20.77
N HIS A 296 2.73 -2.17 -21.36
CA HIS A 296 2.83 -2.54 -22.77
C HIS A 296 1.99 -3.79 -23.10
N THR A 297 2.02 -4.80 -22.23
CA THR A 297 1.25 -6.05 -22.39
C THR A 297 -0.26 -5.78 -22.40
N ILE A 298 -0.79 -5.02 -21.44
CA ILE A 298 -2.21 -4.63 -21.41
C ILE A 298 -2.60 -3.84 -22.66
N LEU A 299 -1.77 -2.88 -23.06
CA LEU A 299 -2.02 -2.06 -24.23
C LEU A 299 -1.98 -2.86 -25.55
N SER A 300 -1.26 -3.99 -25.58
CA SER A 300 -1.20 -4.87 -26.77
C SER A 300 -2.50 -5.61 -27.05
N VAL A 301 -3.35 -5.83 -26.03
CA VAL A 301 -4.66 -6.49 -26.15
C VAL A 301 -5.82 -5.49 -26.09
N THR A 302 -5.53 -4.22 -25.91
CA THR A 302 -6.51 -3.12 -25.87
C THR A 302 -6.85 -2.66 -27.30
N PRO A 303 -8.12 -2.33 -27.61
CA PRO A 303 -8.49 -1.77 -28.90
C PRO A 303 -7.66 -0.55 -29.30
N GLU A 304 -7.31 -0.46 -30.58
CA GLU A 304 -6.33 0.51 -31.09
C GLU A 304 -6.67 1.97 -30.75
N HIS A 305 -7.95 2.34 -30.85
CA HIS A 305 -8.41 3.70 -30.56
C HIS A 305 -8.21 4.13 -29.09
N LEU A 306 -8.16 3.18 -28.16
CA LEU A 306 -7.91 3.43 -26.73
C LEU A 306 -6.41 3.43 -26.41
N ARG A 307 -5.65 2.55 -27.09
CA ARG A 307 -4.21 2.35 -26.90
C ARG A 307 -3.37 3.63 -27.00
N LEU A 308 -3.73 4.53 -27.93
CA LEU A 308 -2.98 5.77 -28.16
C LEU A 308 -3.42 6.93 -27.26
N ARG A 309 -4.69 6.93 -26.82
CA ARG A 309 -5.30 8.04 -26.09
C ARG A 309 -4.98 7.99 -24.60
N ILE A 310 -5.20 6.83 -23.98
CA ILE A 310 -5.21 6.68 -22.53
C ILE A 310 -3.81 6.87 -21.90
N PRO A 311 -2.72 6.26 -22.40
CA PRO A 311 -1.40 6.41 -21.76
C PRO A 311 -0.91 7.86 -21.73
N ARG A 312 -1.15 8.63 -22.80
CA ARG A 312 -0.77 10.05 -22.86
C ARG A 312 -1.52 10.90 -21.85
N MET A 313 -2.79 10.60 -21.61
CA MET A 313 -3.61 11.33 -20.62
C MET A 313 -3.14 11.06 -19.18
N LEU A 314 -2.51 9.92 -18.95
CA LEU A 314 -2.18 9.45 -17.61
C LEU A 314 -0.67 9.45 -17.31
N ALA A 315 0.17 9.86 -18.25
CA ALA A 315 1.64 9.94 -18.09
C ALA A 315 2.06 10.74 -16.84
N THR A 316 1.29 11.78 -16.51
CA THR A 316 1.48 12.60 -15.31
C THR A 316 1.29 11.81 -14.01
N LEU A 317 0.36 10.84 -13.99
CA LEU A 317 0.09 10.01 -12.81
C LEU A 317 1.19 8.98 -12.60
N ASP A 318 1.67 8.35 -13.67
CA ASP A 318 2.84 7.46 -13.63
C ASP A 318 4.05 8.22 -13.08
N TRP A 319 4.35 9.41 -13.61
CA TRP A 319 5.44 10.23 -13.12
C TRP A 319 5.30 10.57 -11.63
N ALA A 320 4.12 11.04 -11.21
CA ALA A 320 3.87 11.39 -9.81
C ALA A 320 3.98 10.15 -8.89
N GLY A 321 3.52 8.98 -9.35
CA GLY A 321 3.68 7.69 -8.68
C GLY A 321 5.14 7.29 -8.52
N LYS A 322 5.95 7.43 -9.58
CA LYS A 322 7.40 7.19 -9.54
C LYS A 322 8.11 8.09 -8.53
N VAL A 323 7.79 9.38 -8.52
CA VAL A 323 8.36 10.34 -7.57
C VAL A 323 7.95 9.99 -6.13
N ALA A 324 6.68 9.68 -5.91
CA ALA A 324 6.13 9.38 -4.59
C ALA A 324 6.63 8.05 -3.99
N SER A 325 6.86 7.05 -4.82
CA SER A 325 7.34 5.72 -4.39
C SER A 325 8.86 5.64 -4.24
N ASP A 326 9.61 6.64 -4.71
CA ASP A 326 11.07 6.65 -4.66
C ASP A 326 11.58 7.35 -3.39
N PHE A 327 12.07 6.59 -2.43
CA PHE A 327 12.61 7.10 -1.16
C PHE A 327 14.10 7.46 -1.23
N ARG A 328 14.72 7.56 -2.41
CA ARG A 328 16.12 8.02 -2.53
C ARG A 328 16.27 9.51 -2.30
N ASN A 329 15.21 10.28 -2.56
CA ASN A 329 15.17 11.73 -2.39
C ASN A 329 13.86 12.13 -1.69
N GLN A 330 13.90 13.22 -0.92
CA GLN A 330 12.67 13.83 -0.41
C GLN A 330 11.88 14.44 -1.57
N ILE A 331 10.55 14.47 -1.46
CA ILE A 331 9.75 15.33 -2.36
C ILE A 331 10.03 16.79 -2.04
N GLN A 332 9.76 17.67 -3.00
CA GLN A 332 10.04 19.10 -2.86
C GLN A 332 9.27 19.68 -1.65
N PRO A 333 9.93 20.39 -0.71
CA PRO A 333 9.29 20.99 0.46
C PRO A 333 8.07 21.87 0.11
N GLU A 334 8.12 22.55 -1.03
CA GLU A 334 7.06 23.42 -1.51
C GLU A 334 5.79 22.63 -1.85
N TRP A 335 5.92 21.36 -2.28
CA TRP A 335 4.79 20.51 -2.64
C TRP A 335 3.94 20.13 -1.42
N TRP A 336 4.57 19.89 -0.27
CA TRP A 336 3.88 19.69 1.01
C TRP A 336 2.96 20.86 1.32
N SER A 337 3.53 22.08 1.27
CA SER A 337 2.77 23.30 1.55
C SER A 337 1.68 23.54 0.50
N HIS A 338 1.94 23.23 -0.77
CA HIS A 338 0.98 23.38 -1.85
C HIS A 338 -0.24 22.48 -1.67
N THR A 339 0.02 21.20 -1.38
CA THR A 339 -0.99 20.13 -1.29
C THR A 339 -1.89 20.31 -0.08
N PHE A 340 -1.31 20.60 1.07
CA PHE A 340 -2.03 20.67 2.34
C PHE A 340 -2.41 22.10 2.77
N SER A 341 -2.19 23.11 1.92
CA SER A 341 -2.65 24.46 2.19
C SER A 341 -4.18 24.52 2.37
N ARG A 342 -4.63 24.96 3.55
CA ARG A 342 -6.06 25.10 3.91
C ARG A 342 -6.87 25.94 2.91
N ARG A 343 -6.22 26.86 2.19
CA ARG A 343 -6.87 27.78 1.24
C ARG A 343 -7.53 27.09 0.03
N LYS A 344 -7.27 25.79 -0.22
CA LYS A 344 -7.73 25.12 -1.44
C LYS A 344 -8.76 24.00 -1.22
N ASN A 345 -9.14 23.67 0.03
CA ASN A 345 -10.12 22.62 0.38
C ASN A 345 -10.04 21.33 -0.49
N ARG A 346 -8.80 20.89 -0.81
CA ARG A 346 -8.57 19.77 -1.75
C ARG A 346 -8.76 18.39 -1.14
N LEU A 347 -8.75 18.30 0.18
CA LEU A 347 -8.89 17.06 0.94
C LEU A 347 -10.11 17.17 1.85
N MET A 348 -10.83 16.06 2.02
CA MET A 348 -11.97 16.01 2.95
C MET A 348 -11.53 16.25 4.40
N ARG A 349 -10.36 15.72 4.77
CA ARG A 349 -9.74 15.89 6.08
C ARG A 349 -8.25 16.12 5.91
N PRO A 350 -7.78 17.37 5.78
CA PRO A 350 -6.35 17.62 5.69
C PRO A 350 -5.68 17.27 7.02
N PRO A 351 -4.45 16.70 7.00
CA PRO A 351 -3.68 16.47 8.20
C PRO A 351 -3.42 17.77 8.98
N THR A 352 -3.32 17.66 10.30
CA THR A 352 -2.97 18.78 11.16
C THR A 352 -1.52 19.24 10.91
N ALA A 353 -1.17 20.45 11.34
CA ALA A 353 0.21 20.95 11.20
C ALA A 353 1.22 20.04 11.91
N GLU A 354 0.81 19.46 13.04
CA GLU A 354 1.59 18.49 13.80
C GLU A 354 1.77 17.17 13.04
N GLN A 355 0.70 16.61 12.47
CA GLN A 355 0.76 15.41 11.62
C GLN A 355 1.64 15.63 10.40
N LEU A 356 1.55 16.80 9.75
CA LEU A 356 2.41 17.16 8.62
C LEU A 356 3.88 17.31 9.02
N SER A 357 4.15 17.91 10.18
CA SER A 357 5.50 18.00 10.71
C SER A 357 6.10 16.60 10.93
N HIS A 358 5.32 15.71 11.54
CA HIS A 358 5.72 14.32 11.76
C HIS A 358 5.96 13.57 10.43
N LEU A 359 5.05 13.68 9.46
CA LEU A 359 5.21 13.09 8.12
C LEU A 359 6.49 13.56 7.42
N ARG A 360 6.82 14.86 7.52
CA ARG A 360 8.05 15.40 6.95
C ARG A 360 9.31 14.89 7.66
N GLN A 361 9.24 14.69 8.99
CA GLN A 361 10.34 14.07 9.73
C GLN A 361 10.52 12.61 9.32
N LEU A 362 9.43 11.85 9.19
CA LEU A 362 9.48 10.46 8.69
C LEU A 362 10.08 10.39 7.28
N GLU A 363 9.68 11.29 6.38
CA GLU A 363 10.27 11.36 5.04
C GLU A 363 11.76 11.66 5.10
N MET A 364 12.17 12.66 5.90
CA MET A 364 13.57 13.01 6.06
C MET A 364 14.40 11.82 6.55
N VAL A 365 13.91 11.08 7.56
CA VAL A 365 14.56 9.89 8.11
C VAL A 365 14.70 8.79 7.05
N GLN A 366 13.62 8.52 6.31
CA GLN A 366 13.59 7.44 5.33
C GLN A 366 14.40 7.76 4.06
N CYS A 367 14.48 9.03 3.68
CA CYS A 367 15.22 9.47 2.48
C CYS A 367 16.69 9.83 2.75
N GLN A 368 17.07 10.14 4.00
CA GLN A 368 18.42 10.57 4.33
C GLN A 368 18.99 9.76 5.51
N PRO A 369 19.82 8.73 5.23
CA PRO A 369 20.47 7.94 6.28
C PRO A 369 21.28 8.77 7.27
N ARG A 370 21.85 9.91 6.83
CA ARG A 370 22.54 10.86 7.71
C ARG A 370 21.60 11.59 8.68
N ALA A 371 20.41 11.99 8.22
CA ALA A 371 19.43 12.63 9.09
C ALA A 371 18.85 11.64 10.12
N ALA A 372 18.63 10.39 9.71
CA ALA A 372 18.31 9.29 10.62
C ALA A 372 19.39 9.13 11.70
N ALA A 373 20.67 9.18 11.30
CA ALA A 373 21.81 9.08 12.20
C ALA A 373 21.89 10.22 13.22
N THR A 374 21.58 11.45 12.82
CA THR A 374 21.53 12.61 13.73
C THR A 374 20.39 12.50 14.74
N LEU A 375 19.20 12.05 14.33
CA LEU A 375 18.08 11.84 15.25
C LEU A 375 18.37 10.75 16.27
N ILE A 376 19.06 9.68 15.86
CA ILE A 376 19.57 8.65 16.75
C ILE A 376 20.54 9.23 17.79
N GLU A 377 21.45 10.13 17.40
CA GLU A 377 22.41 10.77 18.31
C GLU A 377 21.75 11.78 19.27
N GLN A 378 20.65 12.42 18.85
CA GLN A 378 19.91 13.40 19.64
C GLN A 378 18.90 12.78 20.61
N ALA A 379 18.53 11.52 20.42
CA ALA A 379 17.68 10.82 21.37
C ALA A 379 18.37 10.74 22.74
N THR A 380 17.61 10.95 23.82
CA THR A 380 18.13 10.99 25.19
C THR A 380 18.47 9.58 25.66
N TRP A 381 19.67 9.14 25.33
CA TRP A 381 20.22 7.86 25.73
C TRP A 381 21.07 7.98 26.99
N THR A 382 21.12 6.93 27.80
CA THR A 382 22.24 6.79 28.74
C THR A 382 23.56 6.69 27.96
N SER A 383 24.68 7.06 28.59
CA SER A 383 26.00 6.99 27.94
C SER A 383 26.39 5.57 27.48
N ALA A 384 25.82 4.52 28.09
CA ALA A 384 25.98 3.14 27.66
C ALA A 384 25.17 2.84 26.40
N GLU A 385 23.90 3.26 26.34
CA GLU A 385 23.03 3.07 25.18
C GLU A 385 23.50 3.88 23.96
N ALA A 386 23.93 5.13 24.16
CA ALA A 386 24.47 5.95 23.08
C ALA A 386 25.68 5.29 22.40
N ARG A 387 26.60 4.71 23.20
CA ARG A 387 27.75 3.95 22.68
C ARG A 387 27.31 2.68 21.97
N HIS A 388 26.30 1.98 22.52
CA HIS A 388 25.77 0.77 21.91
C HIS A 388 25.14 1.07 20.54
N VAL A 389 24.21 2.02 20.48
CA VAL A 389 23.54 2.42 19.23
C VAL A 389 24.53 2.97 18.21
N SER A 390 25.54 3.74 18.62
CA SER A 390 26.61 4.21 17.74
C SER A 390 27.42 3.06 17.12
N ARG A 391 27.75 2.01 17.90
CA ARG A 391 28.41 0.80 17.38
C ARG A 391 27.56 0.06 16.35
N LEU A 392 26.26 -0.07 16.61
CA LEU A 392 25.33 -0.76 15.69
C LEU A 392 25.16 0.02 14.39
N ARG A 393 25.16 1.35 14.46
CA ARG A 393 25.18 2.21 13.27
C ARG A 393 26.45 2.01 12.47
N THR A 394 27.61 2.02 13.13
CA THR A 394 28.90 1.79 12.47
C THR A 394 28.90 0.44 11.76
N ALA A 395 28.51 -0.63 12.47
CA ALA A 395 28.39 -1.98 11.90
C ALA A 395 27.42 -2.03 10.70
N SER A 396 26.26 -1.38 10.80
CA SER A 396 25.32 -1.29 9.67
C SER A 396 25.95 -0.56 8.48
N SER A 397 26.64 0.56 8.71
CA SER A 397 27.27 1.37 7.66
C SER A 397 28.50 0.71 7.01
N SER A 398 29.19 -0.18 7.73
CA SER A 398 30.34 -0.97 7.24
C SER A 398 29.92 -2.25 6.53
N GLY A 399 28.62 -2.56 6.45
CA GLY A 399 28.10 -3.79 5.82
C GLY A 399 28.02 -5.00 6.76
N GLU A 400 28.36 -4.83 8.04
CA GLU A 400 28.25 -5.85 9.09
C GLU A 400 26.81 -5.93 9.65
N LEU A 401 25.85 -6.18 8.77
CA LEU A 401 24.42 -6.14 9.09
C LEU A 401 24.01 -7.19 10.12
N GLU A 402 24.61 -8.37 10.09
CA GLU A 402 24.36 -9.43 11.07
C GLU A 402 24.71 -8.97 12.49
N LEU A 403 25.88 -8.36 12.66
CA LEU A 403 26.34 -7.81 13.94
C LEU A 403 25.44 -6.65 14.39
N ALA A 404 25.06 -5.76 13.46
CA ALA A 404 24.15 -4.65 13.76
C ALA A 404 22.78 -5.14 14.24
N LEU A 405 22.16 -6.09 13.52
CA LEU A 405 20.84 -6.62 13.88
C LEU A 405 20.88 -7.43 15.18
N THR A 406 21.89 -8.28 15.37
CA THR A 406 22.07 -9.06 16.60
C THR A 406 22.30 -8.15 17.80
N GLY A 407 23.13 -7.11 17.66
CA GLY A 407 23.37 -6.15 18.73
C GLY A 407 22.14 -5.29 19.05
N LEU A 408 21.24 -5.05 18.07
CA LEU A 408 19.92 -4.47 18.31
C LEU A 408 18.95 -5.43 19.04
N GLY A 409 19.36 -6.67 19.30
CA GLY A 409 18.58 -7.67 20.03
C GLY A 409 17.69 -8.53 19.14
N VAL A 410 17.84 -8.45 17.82
CA VAL A 410 17.12 -9.34 16.89
C VAL A 410 17.63 -10.76 17.08
N ARG A 411 16.72 -11.73 17.24
CA ARG A 411 17.08 -13.14 17.44
C ARG A 411 17.87 -13.67 16.24
N PRO A 412 18.91 -14.51 16.43
CA PRO A 412 19.75 -15.02 15.33
C PRO A 412 18.96 -15.68 14.20
N SER A 413 17.93 -16.47 14.51
CA SER A 413 17.05 -17.09 13.51
C SER A 413 16.33 -16.06 12.64
N ARG A 414 15.93 -14.92 13.23
CA ARG A 414 15.29 -13.82 12.51
C ARG A 414 16.30 -12.97 11.75
N VAL A 415 17.52 -12.80 12.27
CA VAL A 415 18.62 -12.16 11.53
C VAL A 415 18.92 -12.93 10.25
N ALA A 416 19.03 -14.26 10.33
CA ALA A 416 19.23 -15.11 9.16
C ALA A 416 18.11 -14.92 8.12
N GLU A 417 16.84 -14.86 8.54
CA GLU A 417 15.71 -14.57 7.63
C GLU A 417 15.80 -13.17 7.01
N LEU A 418 16.10 -12.14 7.81
CA LEU A 418 16.20 -10.76 7.33
C LEU A 418 17.38 -10.57 6.36
N LEU A 419 18.44 -11.36 6.49
CA LEU A 419 19.62 -11.30 5.63
C LEU A 419 19.51 -12.20 4.39
N ASP A 420 18.64 -13.22 4.41
CA ASP A 420 18.41 -14.13 3.29
C ASP A 420 18.01 -13.37 2.02
N ARG A 421 18.90 -13.39 1.02
CA ARG A 421 18.74 -12.68 -0.25
C ARG A 421 17.58 -13.23 -1.08
N ASP A 422 17.22 -14.48 -0.85
CA ASP A 422 16.17 -15.16 -1.61
C ASP A 422 14.77 -14.90 -1.01
N ARG A 423 14.67 -14.09 0.06
CA ARG A 423 13.40 -13.80 0.74
C ARG A 423 12.95 -12.36 0.54
N PRO A 424 11.62 -12.14 0.38
CA PRO A 424 11.09 -10.80 0.28
C PRO A 424 11.25 -10.12 1.63
N LEU A 425 11.63 -8.85 1.59
CA LEU A 425 11.73 -8.03 2.79
C LEU A 425 11.04 -6.69 2.54
N THR A 426 9.93 -6.47 3.23
CA THR A 426 9.27 -5.17 3.30
C THR A 426 9.88 -4.31 4.42
N TYR A 427 9.79 -2.99 4.27
CA TYR A 427 10.27 -2.06 5.29
C TYR A 427 9.50 -2.23 6.60
N SER A 428 8.18 -2.45 6.54
CA SER A 428 7.36 -2.63 7.75
C SER A 428 7.72 -3.93 8.50
N LYS A 429 8.08 -5.01 7.79
CA LYS A 429 8.56 -6.27 8.39
C LYS A 429 9.93 -6.09 9.08
N LEU A 430 10.83 -5.32 8.47
CA LEU A 430 12.10 -4.93 9.10
C LEU A 430 11.85 -4.10 10.37
N LYS A 431 11.05 -3.02 10.26
CA LYS A 431 10.70 -2.14 11.39
C LYS A 431 10.07 -2.91 12.54
N ARG A 432 9.02 -3.72 12.28
CA ARG A 432 8.38 -4.56 13.31
C ARG A 432 9.34 -5.53 13.98
N SER A 433 10.30 -6.09 13.25
CA SER A 433 11.32 -6.99 13.82
C SER A 433 12.28 -6.23 14.77
N LEU A 434 12.64 -5.00 14.41
CA LEU A 434 13.45 -4.11 15.24
C LEU A 434 12.67 -3.64 16.47
N GLU A 435 11.42 -3.22 16.31
CA GLU A 435 10.55 -2.78 17.41
C GLU A 435 10.35 -3.86 18.45
N LYS A 436 10.02 -5.09 18.03
CA LYS A 436 9.91 -6.23 18.96
C LYS A 436 11.20 -6.46 19.75
N SER A 437 12.36 -6.15 19.16
CA SER A 437 13.66 -6.29 19.81
C SER A 437 13.99 -5.12 20.75
N LEU A 438 13.51 -3.91 20.44
CA LEU A 438 13.67 -2.69 21.23
C LEU A 438 12.65 -2.57 22.38
N MET A 439 11.42 -3.04 22.21
CA MET A 439 10.38 -3.11 23.25
C MET A 439 10.77 -4.07 24.38
N LEU A 440 11.66 -5.03 24.13
CA LEU A 440 12.29 -5.84 25.17
C LEU A 440 13.32 -5.05 26.01
N ARG A 441 13.60 -3.78 25.65
CA ARG A 441 14.67 -2.96 26.25
C ARG A 441 14.23 -1.57 26.73
N ALA A 442 13.08 -1.03 26.29
CA ALA A 442 12.61 0.32 26.66
C ALA A 442 11.12 0.34 27.01
N ASP A 443 10.71 1.24 27.92
CA ASP A 443 9.30 1.52 28.22
C ASP A 443 8.58 1.99 26.94
N ALA A 444 7.79 1.10 26.35
CA ALA A 444 7.19 1.27 25.05
C ALA A 444 5.99 2.24 25.11
N GLY A 445 5.93 3.22 24.19
CA GLY A 445 4.71 4.01 23.97
C GLY A 445 4.86 5.48 23.54
N THR A 446 6.08 6.03 23.44
CA THR A 446 6.27 7.45 23.07
C THR A 446 6.54 7.62 21.57
N ARG A 447 6.15 8.78 21.00
CA ARG A 447 6.44 9.16 19.60
C ARG A 447 7.94 9.14 19.25
N GLU A 448 8.79 9.38 20.25
CA GLU A 448 10.24 9.30 20.10
C GLU A 448 10.69 7.87 19.79
N SER A 449 10.02 6.86 20.35
CA SER A 449 10.28 5.44 20.07
C SER A 449 9.96 5.07 18.61
N ASP A 450 8.89 5.62 18.02
CA ASP A 450 8.52 5.38 16.62
C ASP A 450 9.47 6.08 15.62
N LEU A 451 9.85 7.32 15.92
CA LEU A 451 10.87 8.03 15.12
C LEU A 451 12.21 7.29 15.18
N LEU A 452 12.58 6.80 16.35
CA LEU A 452 13.81 6.05 16.56
C LEU A 452 13.79 4.68 15.87
N SER A 453 12.69 3.91 15.99
CA SER A 453 12.55 2.62 15.30
C SER A 453 12.60 2.81 13.79
N THR A 454 11.98 3.88 13.28
CA THR A 454 12.04 4.29 11.88
C THR A 454 13.47 4.68 11.48
N ALA A 455 14.22 5.40 12.31
CA ALA A 455 15.60 5.78 12.02
C ALA A 455 16.55 4.58 11.97
N LEU A 456 16.39 3.62 12.88
CA LEU A 456 17.13 2.36 12.88
C LEU A 456 16.77 1.50 11.67
N ALA A 457 15.47 1.37 11.35
CA ALA A 457 15.01 0.65 10.17
C ALA A 457 15.52 1.28 8.88
N SER A 458 15.52 2.61 8.78
CA SER A 458 16.05 3.35 7.61
C SER A 458 17.55 3.14 7.43
N THR A 459 18.31 3.13 8.53
CA THR A 459 19.76 2.85 8.50
C THR A 459 20.03 1.43 8.04
N ALA A 460 19.31 0.44 8.59
CA ALA A 460 19.44 -0.96 8.19
C ALA A 460 18.99 -1.19 6.74
N ALA A 461 17.89 -0.56 6.31
CA ALA A 461 17.39 -0.60 4.94
C ALA A 461 18.41 -0.05 3.93
N ALA A 462 19.06 1.08 4.24
CA ALA A 462 20.08 1.67 3.37
C ALA A 462 21.29 0.75 3.16
N SER A 463 21.63 -0.04 4.16
CA SER A 463 22.69 -1.05 4.08
C SER A 463 22.25 -2.31 3.37
N LEU A 464 21.01 -2.77 3.60
CA LEU A 464 20.42 -3.93 2.91
C LEU A 464 20.29 -3.69 1.41
N ALA A 465 20.00 -2.45 0.98
CA ALA A 465 19.92 -2.08 -0.43
C ALA A 465 21.28 -2.15 -1.18
N ARG A 466 22.41 -2.33 -0.48
CA ARG A 466 23.75 -2.48 -1.07
C ARG A 466 24.17 -3.95 -1.26
N LEU A 467 23.43 -4.89 -0.66
CA LEU A 467 23.65 -6.33 -0.82
C LEU A 467 23.03 -6.82 -2.11
#